data_AF-A0A2P9H9P2-F1
#
_entry.id   AF-A0A2P9H9P2-F1
#
_cell.length_a   1.000
_cell.length_b   1.000
_cell.length_c   1.000
_cell.angle_alpha   90.00
_cell.angle_beta   90.00
_cell.angle_gamma   90.00
#
_symmetry.space_group_name_H-M   'P 1'
#
loop_
_entity.id
_entity.type
_entity.pdbx_description
1 polymer ?
#
loop_
_entity_poly.entity_id
_entity_poly.type
_entity_poly.pdbx_seq_one_letter_code
_entity_poly.pdbx_strand_id
1 'polypeptide(L)'
;MQREKIWPNGLRYLWTDAFGLVLLVSLYRGLQEEKYLKQAEELVRDVEKVLGRKKGLRIGEAKDHYGQYFHYLMMWTYVLSTLGLFLVALNM
;
A
#
# COMPACT_ATOMS: atom_id res chain seq x y z
N MET A 1 -16.16 -8.05 -0.64
CA MET A 1 -15.08 -7.44 -1.45
C MET A 1 -14.44 -8.40 -2.45
N GLN A 2 -13.94 -9.59 -2.05
CA GLN A 2 -13.42 -10.59 -3.01
C GLN A 2 -14.50 -11.16 -3.94
N ARG A 3 -15.71 -11.47 -3.42
CA ARG A 3 -16.85 -11.95 -4.23
C ARG A 3 -17.27 -10.98 -5.34
N GLU A 4 -17.12 -9.69 -5.11
CA GLU A 4 -17.50 -8.63 -6.06
C GLU A 4 -16.41 -8.36 -7.12
N LYS A 5 -15.28 -9.12 -7.11
CA LYS A 5 -14.10 -8.92 -7.97
C LYS A 5 -13.46 -7.51 -7.92
N ILE A 6 -13.88 -6.67 -6.98
CA ILE A 6 -13.30 -5.35 -6.71
C ILE A 6 -11.83 -5.50 -6.27
N TRP A 7 -11.48 -6.64 -5.67
CA TRP A 7 -10.12 -6.98 -5.28
C TRP A 7 -9.65 -8.28 -5.97
N PRO A 8 -8.42 -8.35 -6.53
CA PRO A 8 -7.43 -7.28 -6.68
C PRO A 8 -7.62 -6.46 -7.98
N ASN A 9 -8.71 -6.69 -8.73
CA ASN A 9 -8.85 -6.25 -10.12
C ASN A 9 -9.58 -4.89 -10.30
N GLY A 10 -10.00 -4.24 -9.22
CA GLY A 10 -10.56 -2.88 -9.26
C GLY A 10 -9.48 -1.82 -9.53
N LEU A 11 -9.89 -0.63 -9.97
CA LEU A 11 -9.01 0.52 -10.08
C LEU A 11 -8.38 0.81 -8.72
N ARG A 12 -7.07 0.63 -8.60
CA ARG A 12 -6.31 0.95 -7.38
C ARG A 12 -6.01 2.43 -7.29
N TYR A 13 -6.09 2.94 -6.06
CA TYR A 13 -5.91 4.33 -5.74
C TYR A 13 -4.94 4.44 -4.58
N LEU A 14 -3.73 4.92 -4.88
CA LEU A 14 -2.58 4.82 -3.98
C LEU A 14 -2.84 5.41 -2.59
N TRP A 15 -3.66 6.46 -2.48
CA TRP A 15 -4.03 7.02 -1.18
C TRP A 15 -4.77 5.99 -0.31
N THR A 16 -5.77 5.31 -0.86
CA THR A 16 -6.51 4.28 -0.13
C THR A 16 -5.59 3.12 0.24
N ASP A 17 -4.70 2.70 -0.67
CA ASP A 17 -3.73 1.65 -0.39
C ASP A 17 -2.75 2.07 0.73
N ALA A 18 -2.27 3.31 0.72
CA ALA A 18 -1.38 3.84 1.75
C ALA A 18 -2.03 3.82 3.15
N PHE A 19 -3.28 4.27 3.26
CA PHE A 19 -4.02 4.21 4.53
C PHE A 19 -4.34 2.77 4.94
N GLY A 20 -4.66 1.90 3.99
CA GLY A 20 -4.83 0.46 4.26
C GLY A 20 -3.56 -0.14 4.88
N LEU A 21 -2.39 0.22 4.34
CA LEU A 21 -1.11 -0.22 4.88
C LEU A 21 -0.85 0.35 6.28
N VAL A 22 -1.20 1.62 6.54
CA VAL A 22 -1.08 2.24 7.88
C VAL A 22 -1.93 1.46 8.88
N LEU A 23 -3.15 1.10 8.53
CA LEU A 23 -4.05 0.35 9.41
C LEU A 23 -3.52 -1.06 9.68
N LEU A 24 -3.04 -1.78 8.67
CA LEU A 24 -2.46 -3.12 8.85
C LEU A 24 -1.23 -3.11 9.76
N VAL A 25 -0.31 -2.16 9.55
CA VAL A 25 0.87 -1.98 10.40
C VAL A 25 0.48 -1.58 11.83
N SER A 26 -0.54 -0.73 11.99
CA SER A 26 -1.06 -0.34 13.31
C SER A 26 -1.71 -1.51 14.05
N LEU A 27 -2.47 -2.36 13.34
CA LEU A 27 -3.07 -3.58 13.89
C LEU A 27 -2.00 -4.58 14.31
N TYR A 28 -0.97 -4.80 13.49
CA TYR A 28 0.18 -5.62 13.89
C TYR A 28 0.84 -5.07 15.15
N ARG A 29 1.13 -3.77 15.20
CA ARG A 29 1.74 -3.14 16.38
C ARG A 29 0.89 -3.33 17.65
N GLY A 30 -0.43 -3.17 17.55
CA GLY A 30 -1.33 -3.25 18.70
C GLY A 30 -1.66 -4.67 19.15
N LEU A 31 -1.76 -5.63 18.23
CA LEU A 31 -2.25 -6.99 18.50
C LEU A 31 -1.15 -8.06 18.44
N GLN A 32 0.01 -7.75 17.85
CA GLN A 32 1.12 -8.69 17.63
C GLN A 32 0.73 -9.95 16.83
N GLU A 33 -0.33 -9.86 16.02
CA GLU A 33 -0.75 -10.96 15.15
C GLU A 33 -0.08 -10.86 13.77
N GLU A 34 0.81 -11.80 13.44
CA GLU A 34 1.60 -11.84 12.19
C GLU A 34 0.75 -11.76 10.91
N LYS A 35 -0.51 -12.20 10.96
CA LYS A 35 -1.43 -12.14 9.82
C LYS A 35 -1.56 -10.72 9.24
N TYR A 36 -1.51 -9.68 10.07
CA TYR A 36 -1.63 -8.31 9.62
C TYR A 36 -0.35 -7.83 8.93
N LEU A 37 0.82 -8.29 9.38
CA LEU A 37 2.09 -8.00 8.74
C LEU A 37 2.18 -8.69 7.38
N LYS A 38 1.74 -9.95 7.29
CA LYS A 38 1.64 -10.67 6.02
C LYS A 38 0.70 -9.97 5.03
N GLN A 39 -0.48 -9.54 5.49
CA GLN A 39 -1.40 -8.76 4.68
C GLN A 39 -0.81 -7.42 4.22
N ALA A 40 -0.01 -6.77 5.06
CA ALA A 40 0.70 -5.54 4.72
C ALA A 40 1.71 -5.77 3.58
N GLU A 41 2.51 -6.83 3.66
CA GLU A 41 3.43 -7.21 2.58
C GLU A 41 2.69 -7.58 1.29
N GLU A 42 1.61 -8.35 1.39
CA GLU A 42 0.77 -8.71 0.24
C GLU A 42 0.22 -7.45 -0.44
N LEU A 43 -0.28 -6.49 0.33
CA LEU A 43 -0.77 -5.20 -0.18
C LEU A 43 0.32 -4.42 -0.95
N VAL A 44 1.56 -4.38 -0.44
CA VAL A 44 2.68 -3.73 -1.14
C VAL A 44 2.94 -4.37 -2.50
N ARG A 45 3.05 -5.72 -2.55
CA ARG A 45 3.24 -6.46 -3.81
C ARG A 45 2.12 -6.18 -4.78
N ASP A 46 0.90 -6.08 -4.26
CA ASP A 46 -0.31 -5.79 -5.00
C ASP A 46 -0.27 -4.38 -5.63
N VAL A 47 0.14 -3.37 -4.87
CA VAL A 47 0.33 -2.00 -5.38
C VAL A 47 1.40 -1.96 -6.46
N GLU A 48 2.54 -2.59 -6.24
CA GLU A 48 3.62 -2.67 -7.23
C GLU A 48 3.17 -3.35 -8.51
N LYS A 49 2.42 -4.45 -8.41
CA LYS A 49 1.89 -5.18 -9.56
C LYS A 49 0.93 -4.34 -10.41
N VAL A 50 0.04 -3.58 -9.78
CA VAL A 50 -1.03 -2.85 -10.50
C VAL A 50 -0.58 -1.46 -10.92
N LEU A 51 0.03 -0.70 -10.02
CA LEU A 51 0.43 0.68 -10.24
C LEU A 51 1.88 0.83 -10.69
N GLY A 52 2.74 -0.17 -10.51
CA GLY A 52 4.16 -0.09 -10.86
C GLY A 52 4.42 0.10 -12.36
N ARG A 53 5.35 1.00 -12.67
CA ARG A 53 5.85 1.29 -14.02
C ARG A 53 7.38 1.45 -13.96
N LYS A 54 8.04 1.52 -15.12
CA LYS A 54 9.51 1.64 -15.22
C LYS A 54 10.11 2.81 -14.41
N LYS A 55 9.35 3.90 -14.19
CA LYS A 55 9.81 5.10 -13.49
C LYS A 55 9.07 5.37 -12.16
N GLY A 56 8.44 4.34 -11.57
CA GLY A 56 7.69 4.47 -10.31
C GLY A 56 6.21 4.13 -10.45
N LEU A 57 5.38 4.59 -9.52
CA LEU A 57 3.95 4.28 -9.48
C LEU A 57 3.14 5.23 -10.38
N ARG A 58 2.29 4.66 -11.23
CA ARG A 58 1.24 5.38 -11.96
C ARG A 58 0.11 5.71 -10.99
N ILE A 59 -0.03 6.98 -10.66
CA ILE A 59 -1.08 7.50 -9.79
C ILE A 59 -1.80 8.67 -10.46
N GLY A 60 -3.12 8.73 -10.32
CA GLY A 60 -3.93 9.86 -10.77
C GLY A 60 -3.99 10.03 -12.30
N GLU A 61 -4.64 9.10 -13.00
CA GLU A 61 -5.12 9.38 -14.37
C GLU A 61 -6.62 9.68 -14.32
N ALA A 62 -6.97 10.92 -13.98
CA ALA A 62 -8.26 11.47 -14.35
C ALA A 62 -8.04 12.34 -15.60
N LYS A 63 -8.96 12.28 -16.57
CA LYS A 63 -8.89 13.11 -17.79
C LYS A 63 -8.78 14.61 -17.50
N ASP A 64 -9.20 15.04 -16.30
CA ASP A 64 -9.37 16.44 -15.93
C ASP A 64 -8.43 16.87 -14.79
N HIS A 65 -7.48 16.02 -14.38
CA HIS A 65 -6.54 16.34 -13.30
C HIS A 65 -5.09 16.22 -13.74
N TYR A 66 -4.37 17.34 -13.63
CA TYR A 66 -3.00 17.53 -14.09
C TYR A 66 -1.95 16.88 -13.17
N GLY A 67 -1.97 15.55 -13.08
CA GLY A 67 -0.76 14.79 -12.78
C GLY A 67 -0.65 14.14 -11.41
N GLN A 68 0.57 13.66 -11.16
CA GLN A 68 0.96 12.79 -10.07
C GLN A 68 0.78 13.50 -8.71
N TYR A 69 -0.15 13.01 -7.89
CA TYR A 69 -0.38 13.57 -6.56
C TYR A 69 0.77 13.22 -5.60
N PHE A 70 1.75 14.12 -5.47
CA PHE A 70 2.93 13.91 -4.61
C PHE A 70 2.59 13.57 -3.15
N HIS A 71 1.45 14.03 -2.64
CA HIS A 71 1.01 13.68 -1.28
C HIS A 71 0.64 12.19 -1.14
N TYR A 72 0.22 11.50 -2.20
CA TYR A 72 0.04 10.04 -2.15
C TYR A 72 1.39 9.33 -2.05
N LEU A 73 2.38 9.78 -2.82
CA LEU A 73 3.74 9.23 -2.76
C LEU A 73 4.39 9.49 -1.40
N MET A 74 4.14 10.66 -0.80
CA MET A 74 4.63 10.99 0.54
C MET A 74 4.04 10.03 1.57
N MET A 75 2.71 9.86 1.60
CA MET A 75 2.07 8.93 2.52
C MET A 75 2.48 7.48 2.27
N TRP A 76 2.61 7.07 1.02
CA TRP A 76 3.10 5.75 0.64
C TRP A 76 4.52 5.50 1.15
N THR A 77 5.43 6.46 0.95
CA THR A 77 6.81 6.37 1.44
C THR A 77 6.88 6.33 2.97
N TYR A 78 6.07 7.15 3.64
CA TYR A 78 5.97 7.14 5.11
C TYR A 78 5.54 5.78 5.66
N VAL A 79 4.52 5.16 5.07
CA VAL A 79 4.05 3.87 5.58
C VAL A 79 5.01 2.74 5.23
N LEU A 80 5.69 2.78 4.08
CA LEU A 80 6.73 1.81 3.74
C LEU A 80 7.90 1.86 4.71
N SER A 81 8.35 3.05 5.12
CA SER A 81 9.41 3.16 6.13
C SER A 81 8.96 2.59 7.47
N THR A 82 7.70 2.79 7.85
CA THR A 82 7.13 2.24 9.07
C THR A 82 7.04 0.70 9.02
N LEU A 83 6.59 0.13 7.90
CA LEU A 83 6.58 -1.32 7.68
C LEU A 83 7.99 -1.91 7.77
N GLY A 84 8.99 -1.23 7.17
CA GLY A 84 10.39 -1.67 7.19
C GLY A 84 10.96 -1.85 8.59
N LEU A 85 10.53 -1.05 9.58
CA LEU A 85 10.95 -1.20 10.97
C LEU A 85 10.56 -2.57 11.56
N PHE A 86 9.42 -3.12 11.15
CA PHE A 86 8.96 -4.43 11.62
C PHE A 86 9.59 -5.58 10.86
N LEU A 87 9.86 -5.43 9.56
CA LEU A 87 10.51 -6.46 8.74
C LEU A 87 11.99 -6.63 9.06
N VAL A 88 12.69 -5.55 9.44
CA VAL A 88 14.08 -5.62 9.89
C VAL A 88 14.16 -6.30 11.27
N ALA A 89 13.25 -5.97 12.19
CA ALA A 89 13.22 -6.55 13.53
C ALA A 89 12.94 -8.05 13.56
N LEU A 90 12.26 -8.60 12.54
CA LEU A 90 12.00 -10.04 12.41
C LEU A 90 13.13 -10.82 11.71
N ASN A 91 14.07 -10.13 11.07
CA ASN A 91 15.23 -10.71 10.39
C ASN A 91 16.54 -10.62 11.21
N MET A 92 16.48 -10.11 12.44
CA MET A 92 17.56 -10.09 13.44
C MET A 92 17.26 -11.08 14.57
#